data_AF-A0A8S3WUC6-F1
#
_entry.id   AF-A0A8S3WUC6-F1
#
_cell.length_a   1.000
_cell.length_b   1.000
_cell.length_c   1.000
_cell.angle_alpha   90.00
_cell.angle_beta   90.00
_cell.angle_gamma   90.00
#
_symmetry.space_group_name_H-M   'P 1'
#
loop_
_entity.id
_entity.type
_entity.pdbx_description
1 polymer ?
#
loop_
_entity_poly.entity_id
_entity_poly.type
_entity_poly.pdbx_seq_one_letter_code
_entity_poly.pdbx_strand_id
1 'polypeptide(L)'
;MNKSKRWLVMVAVVILASAVRGWDCVCNPRECEALEPSGCPGLGIVVWDPCRCCKVCARTLGEDCGGFRGTCEPGLKCFEGSCSPTT
;
A
#
# COMPACT_ATOMS: atom_id res chain seq x y z
N MET A 1 2.24 -37.98 -4.34
CA MET A 1 2.29 -36.50 -4.49
C MET A 1 3.75 -36.07 -4.64
N ASN A 2 4.15 -35.68 -5.85
CA ASN A 2 5.54 -35.45 -6.22
C ASN A 2 6.04 -34.18 -5.52
N LYS A 3 7.30 -34.14 -5.06
CA LYS A 3 7.89 -33.01 -4.32
C LYS A 3 7.70 -31.67 -5.06
N SER A 4 7.77 -31.72 -6.40
CA SER A 4 7.51 -30.60 -7.31
C SER A 4 6.04 -30.12 -7.28
N LYS A 5 5.08 -31.05 -7.24
CA LYS A 5 3.64 -30.73 -7.15
C LYS A 5 3.26 -30.12 -5.79
N ARG A 6 3.92 -30.55 -4.71
CA ARG A 6 3.78 -29.93 -3.37
C ARG A 6 4.29 -28.49 -3.36
N TRP A 7 5.42 -28.23 -4.01
CA TRP A 7 5.98 -26.87 -4.12
C TRP A 7 5.05 -25.92 -4.89
N LEU A 8 4.52 -26.35 -6.03
CA LEU A 8 3.59 -25.55 -6.82
C LEU A 8 2.32 -25.18 -6.04
N VAL A 9 1.78 -26.12 -5.26
CA VAL A 9 0.62 -25.86 -4.39
C VAL A 9 0.94 -24.83 -3.30
N MET A 10 2.12 -24.92 -2.67
CA MET A 10 2.53 -23.95 -1.64
C MET A 10 2.70 -22.54 -2.22
N VAL A 11 3.32 -22.42 -3.40
CA VAL A 11 3.47 -21.14 -4.10
C VAL A 11 2.10 -20.54 -4.45
N ALA A 12 1.17 -21.35 -4.97
CA ALA A 12 -0.18 -20.91 -5.29
C ALA A 12 -0.95 -20.43 -4.04
N VAL A 13 -0.81 -21.12 -2.91
CA VAL A 13 -1.43 -20.72 -1.63
C VAL A 13 -0.88 -19.39 -1.12
N VAL A 14 0.44 -19.15 -1.23
CA VAL A 14 1.05 -17.88 -0.82
C VAL A 14 0.57 -16.72 -1.69
N ILE A 15 0.45 -16.93 -3.00
CA ILE A 15 -0.06 -15.91 -3.94
C ILE A 15 -1.52 -15.59 -3.61
N LEU A 16 -2.37 -16.61 -3.44
CA LEU A 16 -3.77 -16.43 -3.05
C LEU A 16 -3.89 -15.74 -1.69
N ALA A 17 -3.12 -16.15 -0.69
CA ALA A 17 -3.10 -15.54 0.64
C ALA A 17 -2.69 -14.06 0.62
N SER A 18 -1.80 -13.67 -0.30
CA SER A 18 -1.41 -12.27 -0.49
C SER A 18 -2.51 -11.41 -1.11
N ALA A 19 -3.44 -12.03 -1.85
CA ALA A 19 -4.60 -11.36 -2.44
C ALA A 19 -5.75 -11.15 -1.43
N VAL A 20 -5.84 -11.96 -0.36
CA VAL A 20 -6.92 -11.87 0.66
C VAL A 20 -6.62 -10.96 1.84
N ARG A 21 -5.52 -10.19 1.84
CA ARG A 21 -5.25 -9.20 2.91
C ARG A 21 -6.22 -8.00 2.91
N GLY A 22 -7.23 -7.99 2.06
CA GLY A 22 -8.25 -6.93 1.94
C GLY A 22 -9.66 -7.36 2.37
N TRP A 23 -9.81 -8.15 3.45
CA TRP A 23 -11.12 -8.68 3.84
C TRP A 23 -12.17 -7.64 4.32
N ASP A 24 -11.83 -6.34 4.42
CA ASP A 24 -12.77 -5.28 4.83
C ASP A 24 -12.95 -4.14 3.81
N CYS A 25 -12.20 -4.15 2.71
CA CYS A 25 -12.22 -3.01 1.77
C CYS A 25 -13.16 -3.25 0.59
N VAL A 26 -14.21 -2.44 0.49
CA VAL A 26 -15.01 -2.32 -0.76
C VAL A 26 -14.23 -1.46 -1.75
N CYS A 27 -13.74 -2.07 -2.83
CA CYS A 27 -13.01 -1.36 -3.88
C CYS A 27 -13.90 -1.16 -5.10
N ASN A 28 -14.12 0.11 -5.49
CA ASN A 28 -14.68 0.47 -6.79
C ASN A 28 -13.70 1.38 -7.53
N PRO A 29 -12.93 0.86 -8.51
CA PRO A 29 -11.89 1.62 -9.18
C PRO A 29 -12.41 2.78 -10.03
N ARG A 30 -13.72 2.83 -10.32
CA ARG A 30 -14.33 3.94 -11.07
C ARG A 30 -14.52 5.21 -10.22
N GLU A 31 -14.53 5.08 -8.90
CA GLU A 31 -14.63 6.21 -7.96
C GLU A 31 -13.25 6.77 -7.61
N CYS A 32 -12.16 6.13 -8.06
CA CYS A 32 -10.82 6.62 -7.79
C CYS A 32 -10.58 7.92 -8.55
N GLU A 33 -10.08 8.92 -7.84
CA GLU A 33 -9.73 10.20 -8.42
C GLU A 33 -8.49 10.06 -9.34
N ALA A 34 -8.50 10.77 -10.46
CA ALA A 34 -7.37 10.76 -11.39
C ALA A 34 -6.26 11.68 -10.84
N LEU A 35 -5.29 11.09 -10.14
CA LEU A 35 -4.14 11.83 -9.63
C LEU A 35 -2.97 11.86 -10.61
N GLU A 36 -2.41 13.04 -10.79
CA GLU A 36 -1.13 13.25 -11.48
C GLU A 36 -0.02 13.51 -10.43
N PRO A 37 1.19 12.97 -10.60
CA PRO A 37 2.27 13.11 -9.62
C PRO A 37 2.64 14.57 -9.31
N SER A 38 2.45 15.46 -10.28
CA SER A 38 2.67 16.91 -10.18
C SER A 38 1.78 17.60 -9.15
N GLY A 39 0.62 17.00 -8.82
CA GLY A 39 -0.32 17.52 -7.84
C GLY A 39 -0.09 17.05 -6.40
N CYS A 40 0.87 16.13 -6.18
CA CYS A 40 1.13 15.60 -4.84
C CYS A 40 2.14 16.45 -4.06
N PRO A 41 1.95 16.62 -2.73
CA PRO A 41 2.88 17.34 -1.88
C PRO A 41 4.22 16.60 -1.72
N GLY A 42 5.19 17.29 -1.13
CA GLY A 42 6.52 16.71 -0.85
C GLY A 42 7.27 16.36 -2.12
N LEU A 43 7.71 15.10 -2.23
CA LEU A 43 8.41 14.58 -3.40
C LEU A 43 7.49 14.25 -4.60
N GLY A 44 6.19 14.53 -4.51
CA GLY A 44 5.24 14.25 -5.59
C GLY A 44 5.00 12.75 -5.81
N ILE A 45 5.19 11.93 -4.77
CA ILE A 45 5.12 10.47 -4.88
C ILE A 45 3.69 9.99 -4.73
N VAL A 46 3.30 9.11 -5.65
CA VAL A 46 2.00 8.45 -5.65
C VAL A 46 2.17 7.00 -5.18
N VAL A 47 1.38 6.61 -4.19
CA VAL A 47 1.34 5.27 -3.61
C VAL A 47 -0.05 4.67 -3.73
N TRP A 48 -0.17 3.37 -3.49
CA TRP A 48 -1.48 2.76 -3.33
C TRP A 48 -2.04 3.04 -1.95
N ASP A 49 -3.34 3.26 -1.87
CA ASP A 49 -4.04 3.30 -0.61
C ASP A 49 -3.91 1.95 0.14
N PRO A 50 -4.22 1.90 1.44
CA PRO A 50 -4.08 0.69 2.26
C PRO A 50 -4.89 -0.52 1.73
N CYS A 51 -5.99 -0.27 1.01
CA CYS A 51 -6.78 -1.31 0.36
C CYS A 51 -6.27 -1.70 -1.03
N ARG A 52 -5.25 -1.01 -1.56
CA ARG A 52 -4.70 -1.19 -2.91
C ARG A 52 -5.73 -1.07 -4.03
N CYS A 53 -6.70 -0.18 -3.86
CA CYS A 53 -7.76 0.12 -4.82
C CYS A 53 -7.44 1.36 -5.66
N CYS A 54 -7.02 2.45 -5.01
CA CYS A 54 -6.82 3.75 -5.62
C CYS A 54 -5.37 4.21 -5.41
N LYS A 55 -4.88 5.00 -6.37
CA LYS A 55 -3.64 5.74 -6.20
C LYS A 55 -3.91 6.99 -5.40
N VAL A 56 -3.07 7.27 -4.41
CA VAL A 56 -3.16 8.44 -3.52
C VAL A 56 -1.76 9.04 -3.33
N CYS A 57 -1.68 10.30 -2.91
CA CYS A 57 -0.40 10.89 -2.57
C CYS A 57 0.21 10.23 -1.34
N ALA A 58 1.53 10.06 -1.36
CA ALA A 58 2.26 9.63 -0.19
C ALA A 58 2.23 10.72 0.90
N ARG A 59 2.27 10.29 2.17
CA ARG A 59 2.31 11.17 3.32
C ARG A 59 3.70 11.77 3.49
N THR A 60 3.76 13.07 3.77
CA THR A 60 5.01 13.80 3.94
C THR A 60 5.47 13.83 5.40
N LEU A 61 6.66 14.37 5.64
CA LEU A 61 7.23 14.53 6.98
C LEU A 61 6.24 15.17 7.98
N GLY A 62 6.04 14.51 9.11
CA GLY A 62 5.15 14.98 10.19
C GLY A 62 3.66 14.70 9.99
N GLU A 63 3.23 14.21 8.82
CA GLU A 63 1.83 13.83 8.62
C GLU A 63 1.47 12.51 9.30
N ASP A 64 0.18 12.39 9.65
CA ASP A 64 -0.41 11.15 10.16
C ASP A 64 -0.26 9.98 9.18
N CYS A 65 0.10 8.82 9.71
CA CYS A 65 0.33 7.62 8.91
C CYS A 65 -0.08 6.33 9.64
N GLY A 66 -0.13 5.24 8.87
CA GLY A 66 -0.35 3.90 9.39
C GLY A 66 -1.81 3.44 9.34
N GLY A 67 -2.02 2.15 9.10
CA GLY A 67 -3.34 1.58 8.86
C GLY A 67 -4.04 2.31 7.71
N PHE A 68 -5.21 2.89 7.98
CA PHE A 68 -6.01 3.65 7.01
C PHE A 68 -5.61 5.13 6.87
N ARG A 69 -4.64 5.63 7.64
CA ARG A 69 -4.21 7.04 7.59
C ARG A 69 -3.31 7.36 6.39
N GLY A 70 -2.74 6.33 5.77
CA GLY A 70 -1.92 6.44 4.56
C GLY A 70 -0.50 5.93 4.74
N THR A 71 0.26 6.01 3.66
CA THR A 71 1.63 5.49 3.54
C THR A 71 2.59 6.65 3.32
N CYS A 72 3.69 6.70 4.08
CA CYS A 72 4.70 7.75 3.95
C CYS A 72 5.47 7.68 2.63
N GLU A 73 6.01 8.82 2.21
CA GLU A 73 6.90 8.92 1.06
C GLU A 73 8.24 8.19 1.28
N PRO A 74 8.95 7.80 0.20
CA PRO A 74 10.23 7.11 0.29
C PRO A 74 11.25 7.90 1.14
N GLY A 75 11.95 7.20 2.03
CA GLY A 75 12.90 7.81 2.97
C GLY A 75 12.27 8.11 4.35
N LEU A 76 10.94 8.12 4.45
CA LEU A 76 10.22 8.22 5.71
C LEU A 76 9.67 6.87 6.16
N LYS A 77 9.51 6.70 7.47
CA LYS A 77 8.82 5.58 8.08
C LYS A 77 7.71 6.09 8.98
N CYS A 78 6.64 5.33 9.04
CA CYS A 78 5.58 5.60 9.99
C CYS A 78 6.01 5.17 11.39
N PHE A 79 6.25 6.13 12.28
CA PHE A 79 6.66 5.91 13.67
C PHE A 79 5.73 6.68 14.60
N GLU A 80 5.17 5.99 15.61
CA GLU A 80 4.17 6.55 16.53
C GLU A 80 2.97 7.23 15.83
N GLY A 81 2.63 6.79 14.61
CA GLY A 81 1.53 7.34 13.84
C GLY A 81 1.86 8.60 13.03
N SER A 82 3.13 9.02 12.98
CA SER A 82 3.59 10.15 12.15
C SER A 82 4.76 9.75 11.23
N CYS A 83 4.85 10.38 10.06
CA CYS A 83 5.95 10.13 9.14
C CYS A 83 7.24 10.80 9.65
N SER A 84 8.22 9.96 10.00
CA SER A 84 9.51 10.36 10.55
C SER A 84 10.66 9.92 9.64
N PRO A 85 11.80 10.64 9.62
CA PRO A 85 12.93 10.28 8.79
C PRO A 85 13.50 8.93 9.23
N THR A 86 13.86 8.12 8.24
CA THR A 86 14.56 6.86 8.49
C THR A 86 16.02 7.19 8.77
N THR A 87 16.36 7.45 10.04
CA THR A 87 17.76 7.58 10.50
C THR A 87 18.56 6.30 10.29
#